data_AF-A0A8T3NN26-F1
#
_entry.id   AF-A0A8T3NN26-F1
#
_cell.length_a   1.000
_cell.length_b   1.000
_cell.length_c   1.000
_cell.angle_alpha   90.00
_cell.angle_beta   90.00
_cell.angle_gamma   90.00
#
_symmetry.space_group_name_H-M   'P 1'
#
loop_
_entity.id
_entity.type
_entity.pdbx_description
1 polymer ?
#
loop_
_entity_poly.entity_id
_entity_poly.type
_entity_poly.pdbx_seq_one_letter_code
_entity_poly.pdbx_strand_id
1 'polypeptide(L)'
;MRRPGDRPGAGRPGRPRPIRHGRGIERARGAGELVRLAVVGATGAVGTVILRILEERALAISELVPVATARSAERLISHRGRELEVRAISAEVFEGVDIALFDTPDEA
;
A
#
# COMPACT_ATOMS: atom_id res chain seq x y z
N MET A 1 36.43 -33.44 -21.86
CA MET A 1 36.77 -32.39 -22.84
C MET A 1 35.50 -31.54 -23.06
N ARG A 2 35.46 -30.28 -22.60
CA ARG A 2 34.26 -29.38 -22.68
C ARG A 2 34.26 -28.63 -24.02
N ARG A 3 33.09 -28.46 -24.65
CA ARG A 3 32.95 -27.68 -25.89
C ARG A 3 33.01 -26.17 -25.60
N PRO A 4 33.71 -25.36 -26.40
CA PRO A 4 33.69 -23.90 -26.26
C PRO A 4 32.42 -23.34 -26.93
N GLY A 5 31.56 -22.66 -26.18
CA GLY A 5 30.42 -21.92 -26.75
C GLY A 5 29.17 -21.75 -25.90
N ASP A 6 28.98 -22.52 -24.82
CA ASP A 6 27.76 -22.41 -24.01
C ASP A 6 27.83 -21.20 -23.05
N ARG A 7 27.10 -20.13 -23.38
CA ARG A 7 26.77 -19.08 -22.42
C ARG A 7 25.78 -19.63 -21.38
N PRO A 8 25.91 -19.34 -20.08
CA PRO A 8 24.89 -19.68 -19.10
C PRO A 8 23.58 -18.98 -19.49
N GLY A 9 22.52 -19.77 -19.67
CA GLY A 9 21.20 -19.27 -20.05
C GLY A 9 20.66 -18.33 -18.98
N ALA A 10 20.48 -17.05 -19.33
CA ALA A 10 19.71 -16.13 -18.53
C ALA A 10 18.29 -16.70 -18.37
N GLY A 11 17.91 -16.99 -17.12
CA GLY A 11 16.57 -17.48 -16.79
C GLY A 11 15.54 -16.51 -17.38
N ARG A 12 14.56 -17.06 -18.12
CA ARG A 12 13.47 -16.25 -18.68
C ARG A 12 12.77 -15.54 -17.52
N PRO A 13 12.62 -14.20 -17.53
CA PRO A 13 11.80 -13.52 -16.54
C PRO A 13 10.40 -14.15 -16.60
N GLY A 14 9.88 -14.54 -15.43
CA GLY A 14 8.57 -15.18 -15.33
C GLY A 14 7.52 -14.32 -16.04
N ARG A 15 6.68 -14.93 -16.88
CA ARG A 15 5.58 -14.21 -17.51
C ARG A 15 4.75 -13.54 -16.40
N PRO A 16 4.48 -12.22 -16.47
CA PRO A 16 3.58 -11.59 -15.52
C PRO A 16 2.24 -12.33 -15.57
N ARG A 17 1.75 -12.76 -14.41
CA ARG A 17 0.47 -13.45 -14.32
C ARG A 17 -0.62 -12.49 -14.82
N PRO A 18 -1.57 -12.96 -15.63
CA PRO A 18 -2.68 -12.11 -16.06
C PRO A 18 -3.41 -11.59 -14.84
N ILE A 19 -3.48 -10.27 -14.73
CA ILE A 19 -4.23 -9.58 -13.68
C ILE A 19 -5.69 -9.93 -13.95
N ARG A 20 -6.26 -10.83 -13.12
CA ARG A 20 -7.68 -11.17 -13.19
C ARG A 20 -8.44 -9.88 -12.87
N HIS A 21 -9.01 -9.25 -13.89
CA HIS A 21 -10.01 -8.22 -13.69
C HIS A 21 -11.21 -8.88 -13.02
N GLY A 22 -11.21 -8.82 -11.69
CA GLY A 22 -12.33 -9.25 -10.87
C GLY A 22 -13.56 -8.46 -11.29
N ARG A 23 -14.59 -9.20 -11.70
CA ARG A 23 -15.95 -8.67 -11.89
C ARG A 23 -16.31 -7.75 -10.74
N GLY A 24 -16.88 -6.60 -11.11
CA GLY A 24 -17.85 -5.78 -10.38
C GLY A 24 -17.83 -5.81 -8.86
N ILE A 25 -17.78 -4.62 -8.29
CA ILE A 25 -18.14 -4.19 -6.92
C ILE A 25 -19.55 -4.62 -6.46
N GLU A 26 -20.06 -5.77 -6.88
CA GLU A 26 -21.32 -6.35 -6.43
C GLU A 26 -21.09 -7.21 -5.19
N ARG A 27 -21.55 -6.64 -4.07
CA ARG A 27 -21.92 -7.29 -2.81
C ARG A 27 -20.76 -7.65 -1.87
N ALA A 28 -20.18 -6.63 -1.25
CA ALA A 28 -19.73 -6.75 0.13
C ALA A 28 -20.96 -6.79 1.09
N ARG A 29 -21.74 -7.87 1.01
CA ARG A 29 -22.65 -8.29 2.09
C ARG A 29 -22.27 -9.71 2.47
N GLY A 30 -21.34 -9.81 3.41
CA GLY A 30 -20.82 -11.02 4.01
C GLY A 30 -19.48 -10.69 4.63
N ALA A 31 -19.25 -11.06 5.89
CA ALA A 31 -17.96 -10.88 6.54
C ALA A 31 -16.86 -11.55 5.68
N GLY A 32 -16.00 -10.76 5.04
CA GLY A 32 -15.06 -11.29 4.04
C GLY A 32 -13.99 -10.25 3.69
N GLU A 33 -12.87 -10.37 4.40
CA GLU A 33 -11.64 -9.58 4.35
C GLU A 33 -11.77 -8.06 4.56
N LEU A 34 -11.49 -7.67 5.80
CA LEU A 34 -11.18 -6.30 6.16
C LEU A 34 -9.85 -5.90 5.51
N VAL A 35 -9.87 -4.80 4.74
CA VAL A 35 -8.74 -4.33 3.95
C VAL A 35 -7.67 -3.68 4.82
N ARG A 36 -6.40 -4.04 4.63
CA ARG A 36 -5.23 -3.34 5.16
C ARG A 36 -4.80 -2.25 4.19
N LEU A 37 -4.98 -1.00 4.59
CA LEU A 37 -4.86 0.18 3.72
C LEU A 37 -3.62 1.00 4.09
N ALA A 38 -2.73 1.23 3.12
CA ALA A 38 -1.66 2.22 3.25
C ALA A 38 -2.08 3.57 2.64
N VAL A 39 -1.76 4.66 3.34
CA VAL A 39 -1.89 6.03 2.83
C VAL A 39 -0.50 6.65 2.79
N VAL A 40 0.05 6.81 1.58
CA VAL A 40 1.36 7.42 1.34
C VAL A 40 1.17 8.91 1.12
N GLY A 41 1.94 9.72 1.86
CA GLY A 41 1.71 11.16 1.96
C GLY A 41 0.74 11.51 3.11
N ALA A 42 0.57 10.62 4.09
CA ALA A 42 -0.40 10.77 5.18
C ALA A 42 -0.29 12.09 5.98
N THR A 43 0.91 12.69 6.05
CA THR A 43 1.17 13.95 6.76
C THR A 43 0.99 15.19 5.89
N GLY A 44 0.73 15.02 4.58
CA GLY A 44 0.49 16.10 3.63
C GLY A 44 -0.94 16.65 3.70
N ALA A 45 -1.20 17.69 2.91
CA ALA A 45 -2.50 18.35 2.89
C ALA A 45 -3.62 17.39 2.42
N VAL A 46 -3.43 16.69 1.29
CA VAL A 46 -4.44 15.76 0.78
C VAL A 46 -4.48 14.49 1.61
N GLY A 47 -3.32 13.93 2.02
CA GLY A 47 -3.27 12.79 2.94
C GLY A 47 -4.08 13.01 4.22
N THR A 48 -3.99 14.19 4.84
CA THR A 48 -4.80 14.55 6.01
C THR A 48 -6.31 14.55 5.70
N VAL A 49 -6.71 15.01 4.52
CA VAL A 49 -8.11 14.99 4.08
C VAL A 49 -8.58 13.56 3.83
N ILE A 50 -7.76 12.72 3.20
CA ILE A 50 -8.05 11.29 3.00
C ILE A 50 -8.33 10.64 4.35
N LEU A 51 -7.45 10.82 5.34
CA LEU A 51 -7.62 10.26 6.69
C LEU A 51 -8.94 10.67 7.34
N ARG A 52 -9.34 11.94 7.22
CA ARG A 52 -10.63 12.44 7.72
C ARG A 52 -11.81 11.77 7.01
N ILE A 53 -11.75 11.63 5.69
CA ILE A 53 -12.81 10.94 4.92
C ILE A 53 -12.93 9.48 5.33
N LEU A 54 -11.81 8.77 5.54
CA LEU A 54 -11.81 7.37 6.01
C LEU A 54 -12.46 7.22 7.40
N GLU A 55 -12.28 8.22 8.26
CA GLU A 55 -12.90 8.29 9.57
C GLU A 55 -14.41 8.57 9.46
N GLU A 56 -14.80 9.64 8.74
CA GLU A 56 -16.19 10.06 8.55
C GLU A 56 -17.06 9.00 7.86
N ARG A 57 -16.50 8.29 6.87
CA ARG A 57 -17.22 7.26 6.12
C ARG A 57 -17.31 5.93 6.86
N ALA A 58 -16.65 5.78 8.00
CA ALA A 58 -16.63 4.55 8.80
C ALA A 58 -16.32 3.30 7.98
N LEU A 59 -15.40 3.40 7.00
CA LEU A 59 -15.03 2.27 6.15
C LEU A 59 -14.49 1.10 6.99
N ALA A 60 -14.87 -0.11 6.60
CA ALA A 60 -14.41 -1.34 7.23
C ALA A 60 -12.98 -1.65 6.78
N ILE A 61 -12.01 -1.16 7.54
CA ILE A 61 -10.57 -1.31 7.33
C ILE A 61 -10.03 -2.12 8.53
N SER A 62 -9.19 -3.12 8.28
CA SER A 62 -8.55 -3.92 9.33
C SER A 62 -7.44 -3.12 10.02
N GLU A 63 -6.56 -2.54 9.21
CA GLU A 63 -5.43 -1.74 9.65
C GLU A 63 -5.21 -0.57 8.69
N LEU A 64 -4.96 0.61 9.24
CA LEU A 64 -4.52 1.78 8.51
C LEU A 64 -3.01 1.96 8.74
N VAL A 65 -2.26 2.04 7.65
CA VAL A 65 -0.80 2.22 7.65
C VAL A 65 -0.49 3.62 7.09
N PRO A 66 -0.33 4.64 7.95
CA PRO A 66 0.08 5.96 7.49
C PRO A 66 1.57 5.96 7.13
N VAL A 67 1.90 6.41 5.93
CA VAL A 67 3.26 6.42 5.38
C VAL A 67 3.62 7.82 4.93
N ALA A 68 4.84 8.26 5.24
CA ALA A 68 5.39 9.53 4.77
C ALA A 68 6.90 9.44 4.53
N THR A 69 7.50 10.54 4.10
CA THR A 69 8.96 10.65 3.99
C THR A 69 9.64 10.45 5.36
N ALA A 70 10.92 10.08 5.37
CA ALA A 70 11.69 9.90 6.61
C ALA A 70 11.66 11.14 7.53
N ARG A 71 11.60 12.36 6.97
CA ARG A 71 11.47 13.61 7.75
C ARG A 71 10.18 13.73 8.54
N SER A 72 9.15 12.98 8.14
CA SER A 72 7.82 12.97 8.75
C SER A 72 7.47 11.63 9.40
N ALA A 73 8.37 10.65 9.31
CA ALA A 73 8.28 9.42 10.09
C ALA A 73 8.36 9.76 11.58
N GLU A 74 7.85 8.87 12.44
CA GLU A 74 7.76 9.05 13.90
C GLU A 74 6.73 10.09 14.39
N ARG A 75 6.08 10.81 13.48
CA ARG A 75 4.92 11.63 13.84
C ARG A 75 3.75 10.73 14.22
N LEU A 76 2.98 11.16 15.21
CA LEU A 76 1.70 10.55 15.56
C LEU A 76 0.57 11.28 14.84
N ILE A 77 -0.37 10.52 14.28
CA ILE A 77 -1.64 11.04 13.77
C ILE A 77 -2.79 10.44 14.59
N SER A 78 -3.83 11.23 14.83
CA SER A 78 -5.06 10.72 15.45
C SER A 78 -6.00 10.18 14.37
N HIS A 79 -6.48 8.96 14.54
CA HIS A 79 -7.48 8.33 13.69
C HIS A 79 -8.39 7.44 14.53
N ARG A 80 -9.70 7.70 14.51
CA ARG A 80 -10.72 6.98 15.31
C ARG A 80 -10.40 6.97 16.80
N GLY A 81 -9.91 8.10 17.32
CA GLY A 81 -9.53 8.27 18.72
C GLY A 81 -8.28 7.47 19.14
N ARG A 82 -7.48 6.98 18.19
CA ARG A 82 -6.21 6.28 18.44
C ARG A 82 -5.07 7.04 17.79
N GLU A 83 -3.91 7.03 18.44
CA GLU A 83 -2.68 7.53 17.84
C GLU A 83 -2.05 6.44 16.98
N LEU A 84 -1.74 6.77 15.73
CA LEU A 84 -1.03 5.92 14.79
C LEU A 84 0.32 6.53 14.46
N GLU A 85 1.36 5.72 14.51
CA GLU A 85 2.71 6.12 14.12
C GLU A 85 2.83 6.16 12.59
N VAL A 86 3.30 7.30 12.07
CA VAL A 86 3.64 7.47 10.66
C VAL A 86 4.94 6.72 10.36
N ARG A 87 4.85 5.76 9.46
CA ARG A 87 6.01 4.96 9.02
C ARG A 87 6.76 5.68 7.90
N ALA A 88 8.08 5.54 7.90
CA ALA A 88 8.89 5.95 6.75
C ALA A 88 8.56 5.10 5.53
N ILE A 89 8.57 5.71 4.35
CA ILE A 89 8.41 4.98 3.09
C ILE A 89 9.58 4.01 2.88
N SER A 90 9.26 2.73 2.70
CA SER A 90 10.20 1.65 2.40
C SER A 90 9.45 0.51 1.71
N ALA A 91 10.14 -0.50 1.19
CA ALA A 91 9.45 -1.63 0.56
C ALA A 91 8.66 -2.46 1.59
N GLU A 92 9.21 -2.58 2.79
CA GLU A 92 8.71 -3.39 3.89
C GLU A 92 7.39 -2.84 4.45
N VAL A 93 7.15 -1.53 4.34
CA VAL A 93 5.91 -0.90 4.80
C VAL A 93 4.68 -1.40 4.03
N PHE A 94 4.89 -1.92 2.82
CA PHE A 94 3.83 -2.44 1.95
C PHE A 94 3.62 -3.95 2.08
N GLU A 95 4.40 -4.65 2.90
CA GLU A 95 4.20 -6.08 3.14
C GLU A 95 2.82 -6.33 3.76
N GLY A 96 2.01 -7.14 3.08
CA GLY A 96 0.63 -7.44 3.51
C GLY A 96 -0.33 -6.26 3.41
N VAL A 97 0.00 -5.19 2.67
CA VAL A 97 -0.96 -4.13 2.33
C VAL A 97 -1.80 -4.58 1.14
N ASP A 98 -3.12 -4.48 1.28
CA ASP A 98 -4.07 -4.85 0.22
C ASP A 98 -4.25 -3.70 -0.78
N ILE A 99 -4.31 -2.47 -0.27
CA ILE A 99 -4.51 -1.25 -1.05
C ILE A 99 -3.55 -0.18 -0.56
N ALA A 100 -2.89 0.50 -1.49
CA ALA A 100 -2.07 1.67 -1.20
C ALA A 100 -2.59 2.89 -1.98
N LEU A 101 -2.88 3.97 -1.26
CA LEU A 101 -3.26 5.27 -1.82
C LEU A 101 -2.01 6.16 -1.83
N PHE A 102 -1.63 6.66 -3.01
CA PHE A 102 -0.48 7.54 -3.17
C PHE A 102 -0.95 8.97 -3.45
N ASP A 103 -0.58 9.88 -2.55
CA ASP A 103 -0.59 11.32 -2.78
C ASP A 103 0.85 11.83 -2.59
N THR A 104 1.66 11.63 -3.61
CA THR A 104 3.05 12.08 -3.63
C THR A 104 3.34 12.76 -4.95
N PRO A 105 4.21 13.78 -4.97
CA PRO A 105 4.68 14.35 -6.23
C PRO A 105 5.37 13.28 -7.08
N ASP A 106 5.37 13.48 -8.39
CA ASP A 106 5.93 12.56 -9.40
C ASP A 106 7.46 12.37 -9.25
N GLU A 107 8.12 13.30 -8.57
CA GLU A 107 9.54 13.25 -8.22
C GLU A 107 9.70 13.02 -6.71
N ALA A 108 9.86 11.76 -6.30
CA ALA A 108 10.18 11.36 -4.94
C ALA A 108 11.28 10.29 -4.94
#